data_AF-A0A1M8A535-F1
#
_entry.id   AF-A0A1M8A535-F1
#
_cell.length_a   1.000
_cell.length_b   1.000
_cell.length_c   1.000
_cell.angle_alpha   90.00
_cell.angle_beta   90.00
_cell.angle_gamma   90.00
#
_symmetry.space_group_name_H-M   'P 1'
#
loop_
_entity.id
_entity.type
_entity.pdbx_description
1 polymer ?
#
loop_
_entity_poly.entity_id
_entity_poly.type
_entity_poly.pdbx_seq_one_letter_code
_entity_poly.pdbx_strand_id
1 'polypeptide(L)'
;MAARRTLAGVVARLTTGAGAHRLPANITGLTIRAPTKFSTKRDWTLLREELPRLVYANPALSVDVEPSEHASLQVHYANMPARTIVWGDKSATDIVHELLTMARFAGEAQS
;
A
#
# COMPACT_ATOMS: atom_id res chain seq x y z
N MET A 1 15.68 -4.65 -26.62
CA MET A 1 15.94 -3.23 -26.29
C MET A 1 15.10 -2.86 -25.07
N ALA A 2 15.72 -2.54 -23.93
CA ALA A 2 14.98 -2.02 -22.78
C ALA A 2 14.52 -0.59 -23.11
N ALA A 3 13.21 -0.33 -23.07
CA ALA A 3 12.67 1.00 -23.30
C ALA A 3 13.28 1.99 -22.29
N ARG A 4 13.85 3.09 -22.79
CA ARG A 4 14.42 4.16 -21.97
C ARG A 4 13.30 4.75 -21.12
N ARG A 5 13.30 4.49 -19.80
CA ARG A 5 12.30 5.07 -18.89
C ARG A 5 12.48 6.58 -18.89
N THR A 6 11.50 7.31 -19.43
CA THR A 6 11.45 8.77 -19.31
C THR A 6 10.86 9.14 -17.95
N LEU A 7 11.29 10.26 -17.37
CA LEU A 7 10.73 10.76 -16.11
C LEU A 7 9.21 10.92 -16.21
N ALA A 8 8.72 11.47 -17.32
CA ALA A 8 7.29 11.60 -17.60
C ALA A 8 6.54 10.25 -17.55
N GLY A 9 7.13 9.19 -18.10
CA GLY A 9 6.55 7.84 -18.02
C GLY A 9 6.55 7.25 -16.62
N VAL A 10 7.56 7.58 -15.79
CA VAL A 10 7.60 7.16 -14.38
C VAL A 10 6.52 7.87 -13.58
N VAL A 11 6.40 9.20 -13.72
CA VAL A 11 5.37 9.99 -13.03
C VAL A 11 3.97 9.52 -13.42
N ALA A 12 3.71 9.32 -14.72
CA ALA A 12 2.42 8.80 -15.19
C ALA A 12 2.06 7.46 -14.53
N ARG A 13 3.03 6.54 -14.35
CA ARG A 13 2.80 5.26 -13.66
C ARG A 13 2.55 5.41 -12.16
N LEU A 14 3.11 6.42 -11.52
CA LEU A 14 2.91 6.70 -10.09
C LEU A 14 1.55 7.34 -9.81
N THR A 15 0.97 8.05 -10.78
CA THR A 15 -0.30 8.75 -10.64
C THR A 15 -1.52 7.94 -11.11
N THR A 16 -1.34 6.69 -11.53
CA THR A 16 -2.42 5.83 -12.04
C THR A 16 -2.43 4.48 -11.34
N GLY A 17 -3.61 3.90 -11.10
CA GLY A 17 -3.79 2.59 -10.47
C GLY A 17 -4.37 2.69 -9.06
N ALA A 18 -4.60 1.54 -8.42
CA ALA A 18 -5.25 1.47 -7.12
C ALA A 18 -4.43 2.15 -6.01
N GLY A 19 -3.10 2.06 -6.06
CA GLY A 19 -2.23 2.72 -5.08
C GLY A 19 -2.16 4.24 -5.23
N ALA A 20 -2.65 4.84 -6.33
CA ALA A 20 -2.50 6.28 -6.60
C ALA A 20 -3.51 7.17 -5.85
N HIS A 21 -4.13 6.66 -4.79
CA HIS A 21 -5.13 7.36 -4.00
C HIS A 21 -4.56 7.95 -2.71
N ARG A 22 -5.08 9.12 -2.32
CA ARG A 22 -4.76 9.73 -1.03
C ARG A 22 -5.46 8.97 0.09
N LEU A 23 -4.70 8.68 1.13
CA LEU A 23 -5.19 8.17 2.40
C LEU A 23 -5.67 9.34 3.27
N PRO A 24 -6.66 9.13 4.14
CA PRO A 24 -7.07 10.12 5.13
C PRO A 24 -5.93 10.39 6.12
N ALA A 25 -5.88 11.61 6.65
CA ALA A 25 -4.78 12.09 7.49
C ALA A 25 -4.64 11.35 8.83
N ASN A 26 -5.65 10.57 9.25
CA ASN A 26 -5.58 9.75 10.45
C ASN A 26 -4.72 8.50 10.28
N ILE A 27 -4.42 8.07 9.04
CA ILE A 27 -3.45 6.99 8.77
C ILE A 27 -2.06 7.60 8.76
N THR A 28 -1.24 7.18 9.72
CA THR A 28 0.09 7.74 9.95
C THR A 28 1.20 6.86 9.37
N GLY A 29 0.93 5.56 9.22
CA GLY A 29 1.92 4.67 8.64
C GLY A 29 1.40 3.29 8.28
N LEU A 30 2.25 2.56 7.56
CA LEU A 30 2.02 1.18 7.16
C LEU A 30 3.26 0.35 7.52
N THR A 31 3.03 -0.83 8.11
CA THR A 31 4.07 -1.86 8.22
C THR A 31 3.69 -3.02 7.33
N ILE A 32 4.52 -3.28 6.33
CA ILE A 32 4.31 -4.35 5.36
C ILE A 32 5.20 -5.52 5.75
N ARG A 33 4.59 -6.62 6.17
CA ARG A 33 5.28 -7.89 6.40
C ARG A 33 5.19 -8.69 5.10
N ALA A 34 6.29 -8.81 4.39
CA ALA A 34 6.34 -9.43 3.07
C ALA A 34 7.26 -10.66 3.05
N PRO A 35 6.97 -11.69 2.24
CA PRO A 35 7.85 -12.83 2.09
C PRO A 35 9.20 -12.40 1.51
N THR A 36 10.28 -13.00 2.04
CA THR A 36 11.66 -12.76 1.60
C THR A 36 11.89 -13.15 0.14
N LYS A 37 11.10 -14.12 -0.34
CA LYS A 37 11.07 -14.56 -1.73
C LYS A 37 9.76 -14.13 -2.36
N PHE A 38 9.83 -13.20 -3.30
CA PHE A 38 8.71 -12.80 -4.14
C PHE A 38 8.41 -13.90 -5.17
N SER A 39 7.83 -15.01 -4.71
CA SER A 39 7.47 -16.15 -5.55
C SER A 39 6.14 -15.95 -6.27
N THR A 40 5.31 -15.00 -5.83
CA THR A 40 3.98 -14.76 -6.40
C THR A 40 3.90 -13.41 -7.13
N LYS A 41 3.09 -13.36 -8.20
CA LYS A 41 2.80 -12.13 -8.94
C LYS A 41 2.22 -11.03 -8.05
N ARG A 42 1.43 -11.41 -7.04
CA ARG A 42 0.82 -10.49 -6.08
C ARG A 42 1.88 -9.68 -5.34
N ASP A 43 2.84 -10.35 -4.71
CA ASP A 43 3.83 -9.70 -3.84
C ASP A 43 4.67 -8.71 -4.67
N TRP A 44 5.04 -9.12 -5.89
CA TRP A 44 5.67 -8.25 -6.88
C TRP A 44 4.83 -7.02 -7.23
N THR A 45 3.56 -7.22 -7.53
CA THR A 45 2.66 -6.13 -7.95
C THR A 45 2.44 -5.15 -6.80
N LEU A 46 2.19 -5.64 -5.59
CA LEU A 46 1.95 -4.81 -4.42
C LEU A 46 3.19 -3.98 -4.06
N LEU A 47 4.36 -4.61 -3.96
CA LEU A 47 5.57 -3.93 -3.47
C LEU A 47 6.27 -3.09 -4.52
N ARG A 48 6.23 -3.48 -5.80
CA ARG A 48 6.94 -2.76 -6.87
C ARG A 48 6.07 -1.84 -7.70
N GLU A 49 4.75 -2.00 -7.68
CA GLU A 49 3.85 -1.15 -8.46
C GLU A 49 2.95 -0.32 -7.55
N GLU A 50 2.17 -0.96 -6.67
CA GLU A 50 1.18 -0.22 -5.87
C GLU A 50 1.78 0.56 -4.71
N LEU A 51 2.77 0.02 -4.00
CA LEU A 51 3.39 0.70 -2.87
C LEU A 51 4.09 2.01 -3.27
N PRO A 52 4.88 2.07 -4.35
CA PRO A 52 5.44 3.34 -4.82
C PRO A 52 4.38 4.38 -5.18
N ARG A 53 3.25 3.96 -5.77
CA ARG A 53 2.12 4.86 -6.06
C ARG A 53 1.52 5.43 -4.78
N LEU A 54 1.36 4.57 -3.77
CA LEU A 54 0.79 4.95 -2.48
C LEU A 54 1.66 5.95 -1.73
N VAL A 55 2.98 5.70 -1.68
CA VAL A 55 3.93 6.63 -1.06
C VAL A 55 4.00 7.95 -1.84
N TYR A 56 3.96 7.89 -3.17
CA TYR A 56 3.95 9.09 -4.01
C TYR A 56 2.70 9.96 -3.78
N ALA A 57 1.53 9.35 -3.64
CA ALA A 57 0.29 10.06 -3.33
C ALA A 57 0.23 10.57 -1.88
N ASN A 58 1.00 9.98 -0.96
CA ASN A 58 0.94 10.21 0.48
C ASN A 58 2.35 10.42 1.08
N PRO A 59 3.01 11.56 0.83
CA PRO A 59 4.41 11.77 1.21
C PRO A 59 4.67 11.84 2.72
N ALA A 60 3.64 12.10 3.53
CA ALA A 60 3.73 12.11 4.99
C ALA A 60 3.56 10.71 5.63
N LEU A 61 3.25 9.69 4.83
CA LEU A 61 3.02 8.34 5.29
C LEU A 61 4.35 7.66 5.65
N SER A 62 4.50 7.19 6.88
CA SER A 62 5.62 6.31 7.25
C SER A 62 5.40 4.90 6.69
N VAL A 63 6.41 4.32 6.04
CA VAL A 63 6.29 2.96 5.49
C VAL A 63 7.50 2.14 5.89
N ASP A 64 7.24 1.05 6.60
CA ASP A 64 8.23 0.05 6.96
C ASP A 64 7.95 -1.26 6.23
N VAL A 65 8.99 -1.92 5.73
CA VAL A 65 8.88 -3.22 5.07
C VAL A 65 9.76 -4.22 5.80
N GLU A 66 9.13 -5.26 6.34
CA GLU A 66 9.77 -6.29 7.14
C GLU A 66 9.65 -7.66 6.45
N PRO A 67 10.71 -8.48 6.47
CA PRO A 67 10.62 -9.86 5.99
C PRO A 67 9.75 -10.71 6.92
N SER A 68 8.83 -11.51 6.36
CA SER A 68 7.99 -12.44 7.12
C SER A 68 7.48 -13.59 6.26
N GLU A 69 7.38 -14.79 6.84
CA GLU A 69 6.69 -15.93 6.22
C GLU A 69 5.17 -15.71 6.13
N HIS A 70 4.61 -14.83 6.96
CA HIS A 70 3.17 -14.55 7.03
C HIS A 70 2.88 -13.16 6.49
N ALA A 71 2.53 -13.13 5.21
CA ALA A 71 2.37 -11.87 4.49
C ALA A 71 1.14 -11.08 4.97
N SER A 72 1.36 -9.84 5.40
CA SER A 72 0.32 -8.97 5.94
C SER A 72 0.67 -7.49 5.83
N LEU A 73 -0.35 -6.65 5.88
CA LEU A 73 -0.24 -5.18 5.95
C LEU A 73 -0.84 -4.72 7.27
N GLN A 74 -0.05 -4.08 8.12
CA GLN A 74 -0.55 -3.40 9.29
C GLN A 74 -0.74 -1.91 8.98
N VAL A 75 -1.92 -1.39 9.31
CA VAL A 75 -2.31 0.01 9.13
C VAL A 75 -2.28 0.70 10.48
N HIS A 76 -1.46 1.73 10.61
CA HIS A 76 -1.31 2.52 11.82
C HIS A 76 -2.13 3.80 11.73
N TYR A 77 -2.88 4.08 12.80
CA TYR A 77 -3.73 5.24 12.91
C TYR A 77 -3.24 6.14 14.05
N ALA A 78 -3.48 7.44 13.95
CA ALA A 78 -3.11 8.39 15.00
C ALA A 78 -3.86 8.14 16.31
N ASN A 79 -5.16 7.85 16.23
CA ASN A 79 -6.08 7.83 17.37
C ASN A 79 -6.87 6.50 17.49
N MET A 80 -6.42 5.45 16.81
CA MET A 80 -7.08 4.15 16.83
C MET A 80 -6.05 3.02 16.91
N PRO A 81 -6.40 1.86 17.47
CA PRO A 81 -5.55 0.69 17.40
C PRO A 81 -5.20 0.34 15.95
N ALA A 82 -3.95 -0.07 15.73
CA ALA A 82 -3.51 -0.56 14.44
C ALA A 82 -4.37 -1.76 14.00
N ARG A 83 -4.63 -1.85 12.70
CA ARG A 83 -5.41 -2.95 12.13
C ARG A 83 -4.60 -3.72 11.11
N THR A 84 -4.81 -5.02 11.01
CA THR A 84 -4.02 -5.89 10.14
C THR A 84 -4.87 -6.46 9.01
N ILE A 85 -4.39 -6.31 7.78
CA ILE A 85 -4.89 -6.97 6.59
C ILE A 85 -4.00 -8.18 6.32
N VAL A 86 -4.54 -9.38 6.49
CA VAL A 86 -3.88 -10.62 6.08
C VAL A 86 -4.09 -10.79 4.57
N TRP A 87 -3.00 -11.10 3.83
CA TRP A 87 -3.05 -11.18 2.38
C TRP A 87 -3.86 -12.39 1.90
N GLY A 88 -3.70 -13.57 2.52
CA GLY A 88 -4.43 -14.79 2.14
C GLY A 88 -4.34 -15.06 0.63
N ASP A 89 -5.48 -15.18 -0.03
CA ASP A 89 -5.61 -15.36 -1.49
C ASP A 89 -5.89 -14.06 -2.26
N LYS A 90 -5.87 -12.90 -1.59
CA LYS A 90 -6.22 -11.59 -2.18
C LYS A 90 -5.22 -11.18 -3.25
N SER A 91 -5.67 -10.49 -4.30
CA SER A 91 -4.76 -9.84 -5.25
C SER A 91 -4.13 -8.57 -4.64
N ALA A 92 -3.11 -8.02 -5.29
CA ALA A 92 -2.50 -6.76 -4.86
C ALA A 92 -3.52 -5.61 -4.85
N THR A 93 -4.37 -5.54 -5.88
CA THR A 93 -5.43 -4.55 -6.00
C THR A 93 -6.45 -4.68 -4.88
N ASP A 94 -6.85 -5.91 -4.53
CA ASP A 94 -7.82 -6.15 -3.45
C ASP A 94 -7.26 -5.70 -2.09
N ILE A 95 -5.98 -5.97 -1.82
CA ILE A 95 -5.31 -5.51 -0.60
C ILE A 95 -5.34 -3.97 -0.51
N VAL A 96 -5.09 -3.27 -1.62
CA VAL A 96 -5.13 -1.81 -1.67
C VAL A 96 -6.56 -1.29 -1.51
N HIS A 97 -7.55 -1.92 -2.16
CA HIS A 97 -8.95 -1.54 -1.98
C HIS A 97 -9.44 -1.76 -0.55
N GLU A 98 -9.02 -2.84 0.10
CA GLU A 98 -9.32 -3.09 1.50
C GLU A 98 -8.69 -2.04 2.41
N LEU A 99 -7.43 -1.66 2.16
CA LEU A 99 -6.79 -0.52 2.83
C LEU A 99 -7.61 0.76 2.67
N LEU A 100 -8.00 1.11 1.45
CA LEU A 100 -8.79 2.31 1.18
C LEU A 100 -10.17 2.25 1.86
N THR A 101 -10.78 1.08 1.89
CA THR A 101 -12.07 0.87 2.57
C THR A 101 -11.94 1.06 4.07
N MET A 102 -10.92 0.45 4.70
CA MET A 102 -10.63 0.62 6.13
C MET A 102 -10.32 2.08 6.47
N ALA A 103 -9.60 2.76 5.58
CA ALA A 103 -9.25 4.15 5.71
C ALA A 103 -10.49 5.07 5.74
N ARG A 104 -11.47 4.83 4.87
CA ARG A 104 -12.71 5.63 4.81
C ARG A 104 -13.52 5.51 6.09
N PHE A 105 -13.75 4.31 6.60
CA PHE A 105 -14.54 4.10 7.81
C PHE A 105 -13.86 4.57 9.10
N ALA A 106 -12.52 4.67 9.10
CA ALA A 106 -11.79 5.25 10.22
C ALA A 106 -12.00 6.78 10.35
N GLY A 107 -12.43 7.46 9.27
CA GLY A 107 -12.76 8.89 9.28
C GLY A 107 -14.20 9.20 9.72
N GLU A 108 -15.13 8.26 9.56
CA GLU A 108 -16.56 8.46 9.86
C GLU A 108 -16.93 8.21 11.33
N ALA A 109 -16.12 7.44 12.07
CA ALA A 109 -16.37 7.13 13.49
C ALA A 109 -16.17 8.32 14.46
N GLN A 110 -15.99 9.54 13.93
CA GLN A 110 -15.74 10.77 14.69
C GLN A 110 -16.69 11.93 14.31
N SER A 111 -17.77 11.68 13.55
CA SER A 111 -18.80 12.67 13.24
C SER A 111 -20.03 12.52 14.13
#